data_AF-A0A3M4QQ83-F1
#
_entry.id   AF-A0A3M4QQ83-F1
#
_cell.length_a   1.000
_cell.length_b   1.000
_cell.length_c   1.000
_cell.angle_alpha   90.00
_cell.angle_beta   90.00
_cell.angle_gamma   90.00
#
_symmetry.space_group_name_H-M   'P 1'
#
loop_
_entity.id
_entity.type
_entity.pdbx_description
1 polymer ?
#
loop_
_entity_poly.entity_id
_entity_poly.type
_entity_poly.pdbx_seq_one_letter_code
_entity_poly.pdbx_strand_id
1 'polypeptide(L)' 'MTYTDERGTFILRWTRRLKSGQILRAVGKPFKIYISRV' A
#
# COMPACT_ATOMS: atom_id res chain seq x y z
N MET A 1 -2.93 10.25 -4.30
CA MET A 1 -3.89 9.62 -5.22
C MET A 1 -4.45 8.36 -4.58
N THR A 2 -5.77 8.23 -4.51
CA THR A 2 -6.50 7.06 -4.01
C THR A 2 -7.14 6.32 -5.18
N TYR A 3 -7.16 4.99 -5.10
CA TYR A 3 -7.71 4.09 -6.13
C TYR A 3 -8.73 3.17 -5.47
N THR A 4 -9.63 2.60 -6.27
CA THR A 4 -10.72 1.75 -5.76
C THR A 4 -10.83 0.49 -6.61
N ASP A 5 -11.07 -0.65 -5.97
CA ASP A 5 -11.45 -1.90 -6.63
C ASP A 5 -12.54 -2.63 -5.82
N GLU A 6 -12.87 -3.86 -6.24
CA GLU A 6 -13.84 -4.74 -5.60
C GLU A 6 -13.56 -5.07 -4.11
N ARG A 7 -12.32 -4.87 -3.64
CA ARG A 7 -11.91 -5.08 -2.23
C ARG A 7 -11.91 -3.80 -1.41
N GLY A 8 -12.07 -2.65 -2.06
CA GLY A 8 -12.15 -1.32 -1.44
C GLY A 8 -11.12 -0.33 -1.93
N THR A 9 -10.86 0.68 -1.10
CA THR A 9 -10.02 1.82 -1.45
C THR A 9 -8.57 1.58 -1.04
N PHE A 10 -7.64 1.77 -1.96
CA PHE A 10 -6.22 1.60 -1.73
C PHE A 10 -5.39 2.79 -2.23
N ILE A 11 -4.17 2.88 -1.70
CA ILE A 11 -3.14 3.80 -2.17
C ILE A 11 -1.92 3.00 -2.64
N LEU A 12 -1.19 3.59 -3.57
CA LEU A 12 0.10 3.06 -4.01
C LEU A 12 1.22 3.77 -3.25
N ARG A 13 2.12 2.98 -2.66
CA ARG A 13 3.30 3.52 -1.95
C ARG A 13 4.56 2.79 -2.38
N TRP A 14 5.63 3.53 -2.56
CA TRP A 14 6.96 2.98 -2.83
C TRP A 14 7.69 2.54 -1.56
N THR A 15 7.16 2.90 -0.39
CA THR A 15 7.71 2.48 0.90
C THR A 15 6.61 2.03 1.85
N ARG A 16 6.94 1.11 2.74
CA ARG A 16 6.03 0.63 3.79
C ARG A 16 6.82 0.32 5.06
N ARG A 17 6.28 0.72 6.21
CA ARG A 17 6.83 0.34 7.51
C ARG A 17 6.28 -1.03 7.92
N LEU A 18 7.17 -1.91 8.35
CA LEU A 18 6.81 -3.20 8.94
C LEU A 18 6.49 -3.03 10.43
N LYS A 19 5.78 -4.00 11.01
CA LYS A 19 5.52 -4.05 12.46
C LYS A 19 6.82 -4.09 13.28
N SER A 20 7.89 -4.63 12.70
CA SER A 20 9.24 -4.63 13.28
C SER A 20 9.92 -3.25 13.29
N GLY A 21 9.31 -2.22 12.71
CA GLY A 21 9.87 -0.87 12.62
C GLY A 21 10.73 -0.63 11.37
N GLN A 22 11.15 -1.68 10.67
CA GLN A 22 11.91 -1.58 9.42
C GLN A 22 11.10 -0.92 8.30
N ILE A 23 11.76 -0.14 7.45
CA ILE A 23 11.18 0.45 6.24
C ILE A 23 11.57 -0.41 5.04
N LEU A 24 10.57 -0.99 4.37
CA LEU A 24 10.76 -1.63 3.08
C LEU A 24 10.54 -0.62 1.96
N ARG A 25 11.40 -0.71 0.93
CA ARG A 25 11.26 0.04 -0.31
C ARG A 25 10.90 -0.94 -1.44
N ALA A 26 9.95 -0.55 -2.27
CA ALA A 26 9.54 -1.32 -3.43
C ALA A 26 10.58 -1.22 -4.55
N VAL A 27 10.72 -2.28 -5.33
CA VAL A 27 11.56 -2.33 -6.53
C VAL A 27 10.66 -2.77 -7.70
N GLY A 28 10.67 -2.00 -8.79
CA GLY A 28 9.88 -2.27 -10.00
C GLY A 28 8.41 -1.87 -9.91
N LYS A 29 7.68 -2.21 -8.84
CA LYS A 29 6.24 -1.89 -8.69
C LYS A 29 5.88 -1.45 -7.27
N PRO A 30 5.02 -0.44 -7.08
CA PRO A 30 4.64 0.06 -5.77
C PRO A 30 3.76 -0.95 -4.99
N PHE A 31 3.78 -0.83 -3.66
CA PHE A 31 2.89 -1.58 -2.79
C PHE A 31 1.45 -1.09 -2.92
N LYS A 32 0.53 -2.04 -3.03
CA LYS A 32 -0.90 -1.80 -2.90
C LYS A 32 -1.31 -1.86 -1.43
N ILE A 33 -1.69 -0.71 -0.86
CA ILE A 33 -2.06 -0.60 0.55
C ILE A 33 -3.52 -0.18 0.66
N TYR A 34 -4.37 -1.11 1.09
CA TYR A 34 -5.78 -0.83 1.35
C TYR A 34 -5.91 0.05 2.60
N ILE A 35 -6.63 1.16 2.45
CA ILE A 35 -6.92 2.13 3.52
C ILE A 35 -8.39 2.07 3.96
N SER A 36 -9.26 1.47 3.13
CA SER A 36 -10.63 1.13 3.48
C SER A 36 -11.02 -0.18 2.80
N ARG A 37 -11.82 -1.01 3.47
CA ARG A 37 -12.43 -2.21 2.91
C ARG A 37 -13.92 -1.96 2.71
N VAL A 38 -14.48 -2.57 1.67
CA VAL A 38 -15.95 -2.69 1.51
C VAL A 38 -16.43 -3.87 2.34
#